data_AF-A0A7C8YNW8-F1
#
_entry.id   AF-A0A7C8YNW8-F1
#
_cell.length_a   1.000
_cell.length_b   1.000
_cell.length_c   1.000
_cell.angle_alpha   90.00
_cell.angle_beta   90.00
_cell.angle_gamma   90.00
#
_symmetry.space_group_name_H-M   'P 1'
#
loop_
_entity.id
_entity.type
_entity.pdbx_description
1 polymer ?
#
loop_
_entity_poly.entity_id
_entity_poly.type
_entity_poly.pdbx_seq_one_letter_code
_entity_poly.pdbx_strand_id
1 'polypeptide(L)'
;VRDLYDVALKPRLLLSLLKEQVPDETRPCQNPSELSSIFAIVKTHELLSESVPDSADQKDVSSWRSGVDAWVDRILMLTGSDMPDKCWVGVCLLGLTIAECSCERFLASYSDWFHVLLQHI
;
A
#
# COMPACT_ATOMS: atom_id res chain seq x y z
N VAL A 1 -26.69 -1.88 7.75
CA VAL A 1 -25.83 -3.08 7.60
C VAL A 1 -24.89 -2.83 6.42
N ARG A 2 -23.71 -2.22 6.65
CA ARG A 2 -22.75 -1.98 5.54
C ARG A 2 -21.27 -1.85 5.93
N ASP A 3 -20.89 -1.57 7.17
CA ASP A 3 -19.46 -1.35 7.50
C ASP A 3 -18.64 -2.62 7.84
N LEU A 4 -19.22 -3.62 8.49
CA LEU A 4 -18.45 -4.80 8.97
C LEU A 4 -17.85 -5.66 7.84
N TYR A 5 -18.49 -5.70 6.67
CA TYR A 5 -17.99 -6.45 5.54
C TYR A 5 -16.77 -5.77 4.91
N ASP A 6 -16.76 -4.44 4.81
CA ASP A 6 -15.63 -3.70 4.25
C ASP A 6 -14.39 -3.79 5.14
N VAL A 7 -14.55 -3.74 6.46
CA VAL A 7 -13.42 -3.80 7.41
C VAL A 7 -12.63 -5.12 7.30
N ALA A 8 -13.30 -6.24 7.04
CA ALA A 8 -12.63 -7.54 6.88
C ALA A 8 -12.21 -7.84 5.42
N LEU A 9 -12.88 -7.26 4.42
CA LEU A 9 -12.60 -7.50 3.01
C LEU A 9 -11.46 -6.63 2.47
N LYS A 10 -11.38 -5.36 2.86
CA LYS A 10 -10.32 -4.44 2.41
C LYS A 10 -8.91 -4.98 2.72
N PRO A 11 -8.60 -5.49 3.93
CA PRO A 11 -7.30 -6.07 4.23
C PRO A 11 -6.98 -7.28 3.35
N ARG A 12 -7.98 -8.14 3.11
CA ARG A 12 -7.83 -9.33 2.27
C ARG A 12 -7.59 -8.96 0.82
N LEU A 13 -8.30 -7.95 0.32
CA LEU A 13 -8.12 -7.44 -1.03
C LEU A 13 -6.73 -6.83 -1.20
N LEU A 14 -6.25 -6.05 -0.22
CA LEU A 14 -4.91 -5.48 -0.21
C LEU A 14 -3.83 -6.58 -0.21
N LEU A 15 -3.98 -7.61 0.61
CA LEU A 15 -3.07 -8.76 0.64
C LEU A 15 -3.11 -9.57 -0.66
N SER A 16 -4.28 -9.73 -1.28
CA SER A 16 -4.42 -10.38 -2.60
C SER A 16 -3.70 -9.56 -3.67
N LEU A 17 -3.89 -8.24 -3.67
CA LEU A 17 -3.23 -7.32 -4.59
C LEU A 17 -1.70 -7.39 -4.46
N LEU A 18 -1.18 -7.42 -3.23
CA LEU A 18 0.26 -7.62 -2.96
C LEU A 18 0.79 -8.96 -3.46
N LYS A 19 -0.02 -10.01 -3.33
CA LYS A 19 0.38 -11.36 -3.71
C LYS A 19 0.33 -11.56 -5.22
N GLU A 20 -0.61 -10.94 -5.92
CA GLU A 20 -0.91 -11.25 -7.32
C GLU A 20 -0.39 -10.21 -8.30
N GLN A 21 -0.44 -8.92 -7.96
CA GLN A 21 -0.19 -7.83 -8.91
C GLN A 21 1.03 -6.96 -8.55
N VAL A 22 1.31 -6.74 -7.26
CA VAL A 22 2.47 -5.92 -6.87
C VAL A 22 3.77 -6.73 -7.03
N PRO A 23 4.78 -6.20 -7.73
CA PRO A 23 6.08 -6.86 -7.88
C PRO A 23 6.71 -7.22 -6.51
N ASP A 24 7.53 -8.28 -6.49
CA ASP A 24 8.37 -8.67 -5.35
C ASP A 24 9.85 -8.76 -5.76
N GLU A 25 10.72 -9.20 -4.86
CA GLU A 25 12.16 -9.37 -5.15
C GLU A 25 12.42 -10.29 -6.35
N THR A 26 11.55 -11.28 -6.57
CA THR A 26 11.72 -12.31 -7.61
C THR A 26 10.95 -12.00 -8.89
N ARG A 27 9.84 -11.26 -8.78
CA ARG A 27 8.98 -10.94 -9.91
C ARG A 27 9.44 -9.68 -10.62
N PRO A 28 9.56 -9.70 -11.95
CA PRO A 28 9.86 -8.51 -12.72
C PRO A 28 8.69 -7.52 -12.63
N CYS A 29 8.98 -6.23 -12.81
CA CYS A 29 7.92 -5.26 -13.03
C CYS A 29 7.25 -5.55 -14.37
N GLN A 30 5.93 -5.64 -14.33
CA GLN A 30 5.12 -5.79 -15.53
C GLN A 30 4.65 -4.40 -16.00
N ASN A 31 4.02 -4.37 -17.16
CA ASN A 31 3.71 -3.19 -17.96
C ASN A 31 3.06 -2.01 -17.17
N PRO A 32 3.13 -0.76 -17.68
CA PRO A 32 2.50 0.40 -17.04
C PRO A 32 0.96 0.30 -16.84
N SER A 33 0.29 -0.55 -17.61
CA SER A 33 -1.16 -0.78 -17.49
C SER A 33 -1.53 -1.51 -16.19
N GLU A 34 -0.67 -2.42 -15.73
CA GLU A 34 -0.86 -3.10 -14.45
C GLU A 34 -0.69 -2.15 -13.26
N LEU A 35 0.29 -1.24 -13.33
CA LEU A 35 0.43 -0.18 -12.34
C LEU A 35 -0.84 0.69 -12.28
N SER A 36 -1.41 1.04 -13.44
CA SER A 36 -2.67 1.79 -13.51
C SER A 36 -3.85 1.04 -12.87
N SER A 37 -3.91 -0.29 -13.06
CA SER A 37 -4.91 -1.16 -12.42
C SER A 37 -4.76 -1.16 -10.90
N ILE A 38 -3.53 -1.31 -10.39
CA ILE A 38 -3.23 -1.25 -8.96
C ILE A 38 -3.68 0.10 -8.37
N PHE A 39 -3.36 1.20 -9.03
CA PHE A 39 -3.79 2.54 -8.62
C PHE A 39 -5.32 2.65 -8.55
N ALA A 40 -6.02 2.16 -9.58
CA ALA A 40 -7.47 2.20 -9.62
C ALA A 40 -8.10 1.39 -8.48
N ILE A 41 -7.60 0.18 -8.21
CA ILE A 41 -8.11 -0.70 -7.14
C ILE A 41 -7.90 -0.04 -5.77
N VAL A 42 -6.69 0.47 -5.50
CA VAL A 42 -6.35 1.09 -4.22
C VAL A 42 -7.21 2.32 -3.94
N LYS A 43 -7.37 3.21 -4.93
CA LYS A 43 -8.20 4.42 -4.81
C LYS A 43 -9.68 4.09 -4.67
N THR A 44 -10.20 3.23 -5.56
CA THR A 44 -11.64 2.93 -5.62
C THR A 44 -12.16 2.29 -4.33
N HIS A 45 -11.32 1.49 -3.67
CA HIS A 45 -11.68 0.80 -2.43
C HIS A 45 -11.07 1.44 -1.18
N GLU A 46 -10.37 2.57 -1.32
CA GLU A 46 -9.71 3.30 -0.23
C GLU A 46 -8.90 2.38 0.69
N LEU A 47 -8.11 1.47 0.09
CA LEU A 47 -7.49 0.34 0.81
C LEU A 47 -6.47 0.76 1.87
N LEU A 48 -5.90 1.95 1.73
CA LEU A 48 -4.85 2.50 2.59
C LEU A 48 -5.37 3.52 3.61
N SER A 49 -6.64 3.92 3.49
CA SER A 49 -7.22 4.99 4.30
C SER A 49 -7.32 4.66 5.79
N GLU A 50 -7.31 3.36 6.14
CA GLU A 50 -7.44 2.84 7.51
C GLU A 50 -8.62 3.49 8.28
N SER A 51 -9.67 3.87 7.57
CA SER A 51 -10.87 4.50 8.13
C SER A 51 -11.71 3.44 8.84
N VAL A 52 -11.32 3.14 10.07
CA VAL A 52 -11.98 2.14 10.90
C VAL A 52 -13.17 2.79 11.62
N PRO A 53 -14.40 2.28 11.46
CA PRO A 53 -15.53 2.73 12.27
C PRO A 53 -15.36 2.29 13.73
N ASP A 54 -15.76 3.13 14.68
CA ASP A 54 -15.63 2.90 16.15
C ASP A 54 -16.28 1.59 16.66
N SER A 55 -17.13 0.97 15.84
CA SER A 55 -17.83 -0.29 16.14
C SER A 55 -17.12 -1.54 15.60
N ALA A 56 -15.99 -1.40 14.91
CA ALA A 56 -15.24 -2.52 14.33
C ALA A 56 -14.55 -3.38 15.41
N ASP A 57 -14.50 -4.69 15.15
CA ASP A 57 -13.75 -5.62 16.00
C ASP A 57 -12.25 -5.29 15.95
N GLN A 58 -11.60 -5.19 17.11
CA GLN A 58 -10.17 -4.94 17.26
C GLN A 58 -9.32 -5.93 16.43
N LYS A 59 -9.80 -7.16 16.24
CA LYS A 59 -9.12 -8.14 15.40
C LYS A 59 -9.05 -7.71 13.93
N ASP A 60 -10.16 -7.25 13.37
CA ASP A 60 -10.20 -6.86 11.96
C ASP A 60 -9.41 -5.56 11.72
N VAL A 61 -9.44 -4.65 12.69
CA VAL A 61 -8.60 -3.43 12.70
C VAL A 61 -7.12 -3.76 12.69
N SER A 62 -6.69 -4.68 13.56
CA SER A 62 -5.30 -5.12 13.59
C SER A 62 -4.89 -5.80 12.28
N SER A 63 -5.78 -6.61 11.69
CA SER A 63 -5.53 -7.24 10.40
C SER A 63 -5.42 -6.22 9.27
N TRP A 64 -6.19 -5.13 9.30
CA TRP A 64 -6.07 -4.05 8.32
C TRP A 64 -4.75 -3.33 8.46
N ARG A 65 -4.40 -2.92 9.69
CA ARG A 65 -3.11 -2.28 9.97
C ARG A 65 -1.94 -3.13 9.47
N SER A 66 -1.93 -4.43 9.79
CA SER A 66 -0.90 -5.35 9.30
C SER A 66 -0.88 -5.51 7.77
N GLY A 67 -2.04 -5.45 7.11
CA GLY A 67 -2.12 -5.46 5.65
C GLY A 67 -1.50 -4.20 5.03
N VAL A 68 -1.73 -3.04 5.63
CA VAL A 68 -1.12 -1.76 5.23
C VAL A 68 0.38 -1.75 5.53
N ASP A 69 0.80 -2.31 6.67
CA ASP A 69 2.23 -2.45 7.00
C ASP A 69 2.94 -3.32 5.94
N ALA A 70 2.36 -4.48 5.59
CA ALA A 70 2.91 -5.33 4.54
C ALA A 70 2.96 -4.65 3.15
N TRP A 71 2.00 -3.76 2.87
CA TRP A 71 2.00 -2.94 1.66
C TRP A 71 3.15 -1.94 1.66
N VAL A 72 3.34 -1.22 2.77
CA VAL A 72 4.43 -0.25 2.95
C VAL A 72 5.79 -0.93 2.86
N ASP A 73 5.99 -2.04 3.58
CA ASP A 73 7.23 -2.81 3.55
C ASP A 73 7.60 -3.23 2.12
N ARG A 74 6.59 -3.68 1.36
CA ARG A 74 6.78 -4.08 -0.04
C ARG A 74 7.22 -2.90 -0.90
N ILE A 75 6.61 -1.74 -0.73
CA ILE A 75 6.94 -0.54 -1.51
C ILE A 75 8.33 -0.01 -1.16
N LEU A 76 8.69 0.01 0.12
CA LEU A 76 10.02 0.44 0.55
C LEU A 76 11.11 -0.48 -0.01
N MET A 77 10.87 -1.81 0.00
CA MET A 77 11.77 -2.77 -0.66
C MET A 77 11.90 -2.49 -2.15
N LEU A 78 10.78 -2.24 -2.86
CA LEU A 78 10.83 -1.92 -4.28
C LEU A 78 11.56 -0.60 -4.56
N THR A 79 11.37 0.40 -3.71
CA THR A 79 11.96 1.73 -3.88
C THR A 79 13.48 1.67 -3.69
N GLY A 80 13.94 0.91 -2.69
CA GLY A 80 15.36 0.67 -2.43
C GLY A 80 16.05 -0.33 -3.36
N SER A 81 15.38 -0.84 -4.39
CA SER A 81 15.94 -1.81 -5.34
C SER A 81 16.91 -1.16 -6.33
N ASP A 82 18.05 -1.78 -6.60
CA ASP A 82 19.00 -1.35 -7.63
C ASP A 82 18.47 -1.54 -9.07
N MET A 83 17.42 -2.34 -9.24
CA MET A 83 16.74 -2.52 -10.53
C MET A 83 15.87 -1.30 -10.86
N PRO A 84 16.14 -0.55 -11.95
CA PRO A 84 15.46 0.72 -12.23
C PRO A 84 13.95 0.60 -12.42
N ASP A 85 13.48 -0.49 -12.99
CA ASP A 85 12.06 -0.79 -13.19
C ASP A 85 11.33 -0.99 -11.85
N LYS A 86 11.94 -1.73 -10.91
CA LYS A 86 11.41 -1.93 -9.56
C LYS A 86 11.44 -0.65 -8.72
N CYS A 87 12.55 0.07 -8.77
CA CYS A 87 12.69 1.37 -8.12
C CYS A 87 11.59 2.33 -8.59
N TRP A 88 11.39 2.44 -9.90
CA TRP A 88 10.36 3.30 -10.48
C TRP A 88 8.95 2.93 -9.99
N VAL A 89 8.60 1.64 -9.99
CA VAL A 89 7.30 1.17 -9.45
C VAL A 89 7.19 1.49 -7.95
N GLY A 90 8.24 1.27 -7.18
CA GLY A 90 8.31 1.61 -5.76
C GLY A 90 8.02 3.09 -5.51
N VAL A 91 8.72 3.99 -6.21
CA VAL A 91 8.51 5.45 -6.10
C VAL A 91 7.08 5.83 -6.49
N CYS A 92 6.53 5.28 -7.58
CA CYS A 92 5.15 5.56 -7.99
C CYS A 92 4.13 5.13 -6.93
N LEU A 93 4.26 3.90 -6.39
CA LEU A 93 3.36 3.38 -5.37
C LEU A 93 3.56 4.07 -4.02
N LEU A 94 4.75 4.59 -3.71
CA LEU A 94 4.99 5.39 -2.51
C LEU A 94 4.23 6.72 -2.58
N GLY A 95 4.22 7.37 -3.75
CA GLY A 95 3.38 8.55 -3.98
C GLY A 95 1.89 8.27 -3.80
N LEU A 96 1.40 7.12 -4.29
CA LEU A 96 0.04 6.66 -4.05
C LEU A 96 -0.22 6.40 -2.56
N THR A 97 0.72 5.78 -1.87
CA THR A 97 0.61 5.47 -0.44
C THR A 97 0.48 6.74 0.38
N ILE A 98 1.31 7.75 0.12
CA ILE A 98 1.23 9.06 0.76
C ILE A 98 -0.14 9.71 0.53
N ALA A 99 -0.67 9.64 -0.69
CA ALA A 99 -1.92 10.28 -1.06
C ALA A 99 -3.17 9.61 -0.46
N GLU A 100 -3.14 8.28 -0.28
CA GLU A 100 -4.32 7.49 0.11
C GLU A 100 -4.27 6.99 1.55
N CYS A 101 -3.14 7.13 2.25
CA CYS A 101 -3.03 6.69 3.64
C CYS A 101 -3.76 7.62 4.62
N SER A 102 -4.06 7.10 5.81
CA SER A 102 -4.60 7.93 6.89
C SER A 102 -3.63 9.04 7.30
N CYS A 103 -4.17 10.14 7.86
CA CYS A 103 -3.33 11.21 8.41
C CYS A 103 -2.42 10.70 9.54
N GLU A 104 -2.91 9.77 10.37
CA GLU A 104 -2.11 9.15 11.44
C GLU A 104 -0.92 8.40 10.86
N ARG A 105 -1.15 7.59 9.81
CA ARG A 105 -0.11 6.81 9.14
C ARG A 105 0.91 7.71 8.47
N PHE A 106 0.44 8.71 7.74
CA PHE A 106 1.31 9.70 7.12
C PHE A 106 2.23 10.36 8.15
N LEU A 107 1.68 10.88 9.26
CA LEU A 107 2.48 11.54 10.29
C LEU A 107 3.50 10.59 10.95
N ALA A 108 3.14 9.33 11.15
CA ALA A 108 4.01 8.34 11.77
C ALA A 108 5.19 7.93 10.87
N SER A 109 4.98 7.87 9.56
CA SER A 109 5.94 7.26 8.63
C SER A 109 6.56 8.23 7.61
N TYR A 110 6.07 9.48 7.54
CA TYR A 110 6.52 10.48 6.56
C TYR A 110 8.04 10.67 6.58
N SER A 111 8.67 10.76 7.75
CA SER A 111 10.12 10.99 7.86
C SER A 111 10.91 9.88 7.16
N ASP A 112 10.53 8.62 7.39
CA ASP A 112 11.22 7.46 6.82
C ASP A 112 10.98 7.38 5.31
N TRP A 113 9.74 7.58 4.88
CA TRP A 113 9.37 7.58 3.46
C TRP A 113 10.06 8.70 2.69
N PHE A 114 10.14 9.89 3.28
CA PHE A 114 10.81 11.03 2.68
C PHE A 114 12.31 10.81 2.57
N HIS A 115 12.95 10.21 3.58
CA HIS A 115 14.37 9.87 3.51
C HIS A 115 14.66 8.88 2.37
N VAL A 116 13.80 7.90 2.14
CA VAL A 116 13.91 6.99 0.99
C VAL A 116 13.76 7.75 -0.33
N LEU A 117 12.78 8.63 -0.46
CA LEU A 117 12.61 9.45 -1.68
C LEU A 117 13.82 10.33 -1.98
N LEU A 118 14.43 10.92 -0.95
CA LEU A 118 15.62 11.77 -1.10
C LEU A 118 16.83 11.03 -1.65
N GLN A 119 16.93 9.72 -1.50
CA GLN A 119 18.03 8.94 -2.07
C GLN A 119 17.97 8.85 -3.61
N HIS A 120 16.84 9.25 -4.20
CA HIS A 120 16.57 9.12 -5.64
C HIS A 120 16.36 10.47 -6.36
N ILE A 121 16.55 11.60 -5.65
CA ILE A 121 16.49 12.99 -6.19
C ILE A 121 17.91 13.55 -6.27
#